data_AF-M1P9I7-F1
#
_entry.id   AF-M1P9I7-F1
#
_cell.length_a   1.000
_cell.length_b   1.000
_cell.length_c   1.000
_cell.angle_alpha   90.00
_cell.angle_beta   90.00
_cell.angle_gamma   90.00
#
_symmetry.space_group_name_H-M   'P 1'
#
loop_
_entity.id
_entity.type
_entity.pdbx_description
1 polymer ?
#
loop_
_entity_poly.entity_id
_entity_poly.type
_entity_poly.pdbx_seq_one_letter_code
_entity_poly.pdbx_strand_id
1 'polypeptide(L)'
;MTLFQKAERKKAKLRLSIDGPSGSGKTHSGLLVAGGLVPDGKIFLIDTERDSATLETGKPGIPDFFHAPLTPPFTPAKYREYIEAATTEGADVIIIDSLSHAWSGSGGVLDMHDTASKAQRGGNSWAAWREVTPEHNALVDAILQAPCHIVCTMRTKTAWEVVETSNGKKAPQKIGLKPEQREGMEYEFTLVLDLALEGHIATASKDRTSLFDGKHFVPGIGTGEELAEWLNTGRDPEEISAAALKKLKAAVSKIKAVPHLENWWKAHRPEADRLTPDDRECLVTHCAARKEKLIEEE
;
A
#
# COMPACT_ATOMS: atom_id res chain seq x y z
N MET A 1 -23.48 6.48 23.14
CA MET A 1 -22.70 6.55 21.89
C MET A 1 -23.34 5.64 20.87
N THR A 2 -23.54 6.10 19.63
CA THR A 2 -23.92 5.23 18.53
C THR A 2 -22.65 4.60 17.97
N LEU A 3 -22.54 3.27 18.07
CA LEU A 3 -21.45 2.47 17.51
C LEU A 3 -21.34 2.64 15.98
N PHE A 4 -22.46 2.99 15.34
CA PHE A 4 -22.58 3.15 13.90
C PHE A 4 -22.70 4.62 13.51
N GLN A 5 -22.04 4.98 12.41
CA GLN A 5 -22.14 6.28 11.77
C GLN A 5 -22.32 6.08 10.26
N LYS A 6 -22.92 7.08 9.59
CA LYS A 6 -23.05 7.06 8.13
C LYS A 6 -21.66 6.95 7.50
N ALA A 7 -21.47 5.97 6.62
CA ALA A 7 -20.21 5.83 5.90
C ALA A 7 -20.03 6.99 4.92
N GLU A 8 -18.81 7.54 4.89
CA GLU A 8 -18.36 8.54 3.93
C GLU A 8 -17.03 8.07 3.34
N ARG A 9 -16.85 8.20 2.02
CA ARG A 9 -15.57 7.90 1.38
C ARG A 9 -14.58 9.00 1.76
N LYS A 10 -13.43 8.59 2.27
CA LYS A 10 -12.27 9.46 2.51
C LYS A 10 -11.26 9.29 1.38
N LYS A 11 -10.42 10.30 1.15
CA LYS A 11 -9.25 10.12 0.29
C LYS A 11 -8.43 8.94 0.82
N ALA A 12 -7.96 8.09 -0.07
CA ALA A 12 -7.23 6.87 0.27
C ALA A 12 -5.92 6.76 -0.51
N LYS A 13 -4.99 5.98 0.00
CA LYS A 13 -3.75 5.62 -0.70
C LYS A 13 -3.94 4.30 -1.43
N LEU A 14 -3.38 4.23 -2.64
CA LEU A 14 -3.51 3.06 -3.50
C LEU A 14 -2.65 1.92 -2.97
N ARG A 15 -3.22 0.72 -2.97
CA ARG A 15 -2.48 -0.55 -2.88
C ARG A 15 -2.77 -1.32 -4.16
N LEU A 16 -1.85 -1.26 -5.11
CA LEU A 16 -1.98 -1.95 -6.39
C LEU A 16 -1.05 -3.15 -6.42
N SER A 17 -1.54 -4.28 -6.90
CA SER A 17 -0.69 -5.39 -7.35
C SER A 17 -0.78 -5.56 -8.86
N ILE A 18 0.37 -5.75 -9.50
CA ILE A 18 0.51 -6.05 -10.93
C ILE A 18 1.21 -7.41 -11.04
N ASP A 19 0.41 -8.41 -11.39
CA ASP A 19 0.80 -9.81 -11.34
C ASP A 19 0.98 -10.33 -12.76
N GLY A 20 1.95 -11.21 -12.98
CA GLY A 20 2.10 -11.84 -14.28
C GLY A 20 3.42 -12.55 -14.53
N PRO A 21 3.52 -13.31 -15.63
CA PRO A 21 4.71 -14.05 -15.97
C PRO A 21 5.90 -13.12 -16.29
N SER A 22 7.10 -13.68 -16.34
CA SER A 22 8.26 -12.93 -16.85
C SER A 22 8.01 -12.48 -18.29
N GLY A 23 8.34 -11.22 -18.59
CA GLY A 23 8.12 -10.59 -19.89
C GLY A 23 6.75 -9.93 -20.09
N SER A 24 5.81 -10.03 -19.13
CA SER A 24 4.47 -9.43 -19.30
C SER A 24 4.41 -7.91 -19.14
N GLY A 25 5.52 -7.24 -18.83
CA GLY A 25 5.57 -5.76 -18.74
C GLY A 25 5.18 -5.17 -17.38
N LYS A 26 5.32 -5.92 -16.28
CA LYS A 26 4.91 -5.48 -14.93
C LYS A 26 5.57 -4.18 -14.47
N THR A 27 6.90 -4.12 -14.50
CA THR A 27 7.69 -2.94 -14.09
C THR A 27 7.33 -1.71 -14.91
N HIS A 28 7.29 -1.88 -16.23
CA HIS A 28 6.92 -0.83 -17.18
C HIS A 28 5.51 -0.28 -16.90
N SER A 29 4.54 -1.20 -16.75
CA SER A 29 3.15 -0.84 -16.42
C SER A 29 3.05 -0.12 -15.08
N GLY A 30 3.77 -0.59 -14.06
CA GLY A 30 3.81 0.03 -12.74
C GLY A 30 4.35 1.45 -12.76
N LEU A 31 5.42 1.70 -13.53
CA LEU A 31 6.00 3.04 -13.70
C LEU A 31 5.06 4.00 -14.44
N LEU A 32 4.41 3.55 -15.53
CA LEU A 32 3.43 4.38 -16.24
C LEU A 32 2.23 4.73 -15.35
N VAL A 33 1.69 3.73 -14.63
CA VAL A 33 0.60 3.95 -13.67
C VAL A 33 1.03 4.92 -12.58
N ALA A 34 2.25 4.78 -12.04
CA ALA A 34 2.78 5.70 -11.04
C ALA A 34 2.88 7.14 -11.58
N GLY A 35 3.35 7.31 -12.82
CA GLY A 35 3.41 8.62 -13.47
C GLY A 35 2.05 9.28 -13.66
N GLY A 36 1.01 8.52 -14.02
CA GLY A 36 -0.36 9.04 -14.08
C GLY A 36 -0.98 9.30 -12.70
N LEU A 37 -0.57 8.53 -11.69
CA LEU A 37 -1.07 8.67 -10.32
C LEU A 37 -0.54 9.94 -9.66
N VAL A 38 0.72 10.30 -9.92
CA VAL A 38 1.41 11.48 -9.38
C VAL A 38 2.32 12.15 -10.43
N PRO A 39 1.76 12.93 -11.38
CA PRO A 39 2.52 13.50 -12.51
C PRO A 39 3.79 14.27 -12.13
N ASP A 40 3.77 15.00 -11.02
CA ASP A 40 4.90 15.78 -10.49
C ASP A 40 5.44 15.20 -9.15
N GLY A 41 5.02 13.98 -8.80
CA GLY A 41 5.35 13.35 -7.52
C GLY A 41 6.66 12.57 -7.55
N LYS A 42 7.18 12.24 -6.37
CA LYS A 42 8.38 11.44 -6.21
C LYS A 42 8.05 9.95 -6.25
N ILE A 43 8.56 9.27 -7.27
CA ILE A 43 8.43 7.82 -7.44
C ILE A 43 9.72 7.15 -6.99
N PHE A 44 9.60 6.21 -6.04
CA PHE A 44 10.71 5.40 -5.55
C PHE A 44 10.48 3.94 -5.96
N LEU A 45 11.48 3.30 -6.56
CA LEU A 45 11.40 1.90 -6.98
C LEU A 45 12.44 1.07 -6.22
N ILE A 46 11.95 0.07 -5.50
CA ILE A 46 12.73 -0.95 -4.79
C ILE A 46 12.88 -2.15 -5.74
N ASP A 47 14.11 -2.38 -6.22
CA ASP A 47 14.41 -3.34 -7.28
C ASP A 47 15.09 -4.61 -6.73
N THR A 48 14.39 -5.72 -6.79
CA THR A 48 14.87 -7.07 -6.40
C THR A 48 15.35 -7.89 -7.59
N GLU A 49 15.19 -7.35 -8.79
CA GLU A 49 15.36 -7.96 -10.11
C GLU A 49 16.72 -7.59 -10.73
N ARG A 50 17.72 -7.26 -9.90
CA ARG A 50 19.12 -6.98 -10.28
C ARG A 50 19.25 -5.80 -11.25
N ASP A 51 18.77 -4.64 -10.83
CA ASP A 51 18.84 -3.38 -11.58
C ASP A 51 18.04 -3.38 -12.89
N SER A 52 17.17 -4.37 -13.11
CA SER A 52 16.38 -4.46 -14.34
C SER A 52 15.44 -3.27 -14.54
N ALA A 53 14.99 -2.63 -13.46
CA ALA A 53 14.12 -1.47 -13.54
C ALA A 53 14.84 -0.25 -14.15
N THR A 54 16.17 -0.15 -14.02
CA THR A 54 16.96 0.95 -14.63
C THR A 54 16.90 0.93 -16.16
N LEU A 55 16.56 -0.20 -16.77
CA LEU A 55 16.35 -0.32 -18.21
C LEU A 55 15.10 0.43 -18.69
N GLU A 56 14.18 0.79 -17.79
CA GLU A 56 13.00 1.60 -18.12
C GLU A 56 13.32 3.09 -18.24
N THR A 57 14.41 3.56 -17.64
CA THR A 57 14.80 4.98 -17.61
C THR A 57 14.95 5.55 -19.03
N GLY A 58 14.30 6.69 -19.27
CA GLY A 58 14.35 7.40 -20.55
C GLY A 58 13.49 6.80 -21.67
N LYS A 59 12.74 5.71 -21.41
CA LYS A 59 11.74 5.24 -22.37
C LYS A 59 10.56 6.24 -22.47
N PRO A 60 9.90 6.33 -23.63
CA PRO A 60 8.76 7.24 -23.81
C PRO A 60 7.66 7.02 -22.77
N GLY A 61 7.28 8.10 -22.08
CA GLY A 61 6.20 8.10 -21.08
C GLY A 61 6.59 7.58 -19.69
N ILE A 62 7.78 6.98 -19.52
CA ILE A 62 8.26 6.61 -18.19
C ILE A 62 8.64 7.88 -17.43
N PRO A 63 8.09 8.11 -16.21
CA PRO A 63 8.47 9.24 -15.37
C PRO A 63 9.89 9.06 -14.82
N ASP A 64 10.50 10.15 -14.35
CA ASP A 64 11.71 10.05 -13.55
C ASP A 64 11.40 9.35 -12.22
N PHE A 65 12.33 8.50 -11.76
CA PHE A 65 12.17 7.76 -10.51
C PHE A 65 13.50 7.57 -9.79
N PHE A 66 13.44 7.46 -8.47
CA PHE A 66 14.55 7.05 -7.62
C PHE A 66 14.60 5.53 -7.59
N HIS A 67 15.80 4.97 -7.67
CA HIS A 67 16.03 3.53 -7.73
C HIS A 67 16.88 3.07 -6.54
N ALA A 68 16.48 1.96 -5.92
CA ALA A 68 17.25 1.31 -4.87
C ALA A 68 17.28 -0.22 -5.10
N PRO A 69 18.45 -0.83 -5.33
CA PRO A 69 18.57 -2.27 -5.44
C PRO A 69 18.45 -2.95 -4.07
N LEU A 70 17.55 -3.91 -3.95
CA LEU A 70 17.40 -4.78 -2.78
C LEU A 70 17.94 -6.18 -3.15
N THR A 71 19.13 -6.50 -2.67
CA THR A 71 19.80 -7.79 -2.92
C THR A 71 19.51 -8.84 -1.84
N PRO A 72 19.75 -10.14 -2.08
CA PRO A 72 19.64 -11.16 -1.05
C PRO A 72 20.48 -10.84 0.22
N PRO A 73 20.02 -11.25 1.42
CA PRO A 73 18.78 -11.96 1.66
C PRO A 73 17.55 -11.05 1.50
N PHE A 74 16.45 -11.58 0.99
CA PHE A 74 15.20 -10.87 0.72
C PHE A 74 14.26 -10.92 1.94
N THR A 75 14.78 -10.62 3.13
CA THR A 75 14.00 -10.73 4.38
C THR A 75 12.87 -9.71 4.42
N PRO A 76 11.70 -10.05 5.00
CA PRO A 76 10.62 -9.07 5.21
C PRO A 76 11.08 -7.79 5.90
N ALA A 77 12.00 -7.89 6.86
CA ALA A 77 12.60 -6.75 7.54
C ALA A 77 13.29 -5.75 6.59
N LYS A 78 14.07 -6.22 5.62
CA LYS A 78 14.73 -5.33 4.65
C LYS A 78 13.74 -4.59 3.76
N TYR A 79 12.64 -5.22 3.37
CA TYR A 79 11.59 -4.51 2.62
C TYR A 79 10.99 -3.39 3.47
N ARG A 80 10.73 -3.63 4.76
CA ARG A 80 10.22 -2.59 5.67
C ARG A 80 11.21 -1.42 5.80
N GLU A 81 12.50 -1.70 5.92
CA GLU A 81 13.54 -0.66 5.98
C GLU A 81 13.54 0.21 4.72
N TYR A 82 13.39 -0.37 3.53
CA TYR A 82 13.37 0.38 2.27
C TYR A 82 12.07 1.18 2.11
N ILE A 83 10.92 0.63 2.54
CA ILE A 83 9.64 1.36 2.55
C ILE A 83 9.74 2.57 3.48
N GLU A 84 10.32 2.40 4.67
CA GLU A 84 10.50 3.48 5.64
C GLU A 84 11.47 4.55 5.13
N ALA A 85 12.58 4.14 4.52
CA ALA A 85 13.55 5.07 3.93
C ALA A 85 12.91 5.92 2.83
N ALA A 86 12.24 5.29 1.86
CA ALA A 86 11.54 6.01 0.79
C ALA A 86 10.43 6.92 1.34
N THR A 87 9.68 6.47 2.35
CA THR A 87 8.66 7.28 3.02
C THR A 87 9.28 8.51 3.68
N THR A 88 10.40 8.36 4.38
CA THR A 88 11.14 9.44 5.05
C THR A 88 11.67 10.48 4.05
N GLU A 89 12.06 10.04 2.85
CA GLU A 89 12.49 10.92 1.75
C GLU A 89 11.32 11.61 1.02
N GLY A 90 10.08 11.32 1.44
CA GLY A 90 8.86 11.92 0.93
C GLY A 90 8.37 11.29 -0.36
N ALA A 91 8.47 9.96 -0.50
CA ALA A 91 7.88 9.24 -1.62
C ALA A 91 6.37 9.49 -1.72
N ASP A 92 5.89 9.79 -2.93
CA ASP A 92 4.47 9.84 -3.24
C ASP A 92 3.96 8.47 -3.70
N VAL A 93 4.82 7.73 -4.44
CA VAL A 93 4.61 6.33 -4.82
C VAL A 93 5.86 5.53 -4.51
N ILE A 94 5.68 4.36 -3.90
CA ILE A 94 6.72 3.33 -3.81
C ILE A 94 6.31 2.14 -4.68
N ILE A 95 7.20 1.76 -5.60
CA ILE A 95 7.07 0.56 -6.42
C ILE A 95 7.97 -0.53 -5.82
N ILE A 96 7.42 -1.70 -5.53
CA ILE A 96 8.15 -2.87 -5.04
C ILE A 96 8.21 -3.90 -6.18
N ASP A 97 9.37 -4.01 -6.83
CA ASP A 97 9.57 -4.88 -7.99
C ASP A 97 10.62 -5.96 -7.71
N SER A 98 10.26 -7.18 -7.30
CA SER A 98 8.93 -7.72 -7.04
C SER A 98 8.80 -8.15 -5.59
N LEU A 99 7.56 -8.16 -5.09
CA LEU A 99 7.24 -8.63 -3.75
C LEU A 99 7.41 -10.17 -3.62
N SER A 100 7.43 -10.90 -4.75
CA SER A 100 7.62 -12.35 -4.76
C SER A 100 8.92 -12.81 -4.11
N HIS A 101 9.99 -12.02 -4.21
CA HIS A 101 11.27 -12.37 -3.58
C HIS A 101 11.20 -12.35 -2.04
N ALA A 102 10.34 -11.53 -1.44
CA ALA A 102 10.09 -11.58 0.01
C ALA A 102 9.49 -12.92 0.45
N TRP A 103 8.78 -13.61 -0.44
CA TRP A 103 8.17 -14.90 -0.17
C TRP A 103 9.12 -16.07 -0.43
N SER A 104 9.56 -16.22 -1.68
CA SER A 104 10.29 -17.40 -2.16
C SER A 104 11.74 -17.13 -2.54
N GLY A 105 12.21 -15.89 -2.42
CA GLY A 105 13.61 -15.54 -2.65
C GLY A 105 14.51 -16.02 -1.53
N SER A 106 15.83 -16.03 -1.77
CA SER A 106 16.80 -16.41 -0.74
C SER A 106 16.68 -15.53 0.51
N GLY A 107 16.52 -16.15 1.67
CA GLY A 107 16.25 -15.46 2.95
C GLY A 107 14.84 -14.88 3.08
N GLY A 108 13.95 -15.11 2.12
CA GLY A 108 12.54 -14.79 2.20
C GLY A 108 11.79 -15.74 3.15
N VAL A 109 10.47 -15.57 3.23
CA VAL A 109 9.60 -16.26 4.20
C VAL A 109 9.71 -17.79 4.12
N LEU A 110 9.78 -18.38 2.92
CA LEU A 110 9.93 -19.84 2.78
C LEU A 110 11.30 -20.34 3.28
N ASP A 111 12.38 -19.63 2.97
CA ASP A 111 13.72 -19.95 3.48
C ASP A 111 13.81 -19.82 5.01
N MET A 112 13.15 -18.81 5.58
CA MET A 112 13.03 -18.62 7.02
C MET A 112 12.26 -19.77 7.67
N HIS A 113 11.14 -20.19 7.06
CA HIS A 113 10.35 -21.33 7.52
C HIS A 113 11.15 -22.63 7.50
N ASP A 114 11.90 -22.88 6.42
CA ASP A 114 12.77 -24.04 6.30
C ASP A 114 13.88 -24.05 7.35
N THR A 115 14.49 -22.88 7.61
CA THR A 115 15.54 -22.72 8.62
C THR A 115 14.99 -22.99 10.02
N ALA A 116 13.86 -22.38 10.38
CA ALA A 116 13.20 -22.59 11.66
C ALA A 116 12.75 -24.05 11.83
N SER A 117 12.21 -24.67 10.78
CA SER A 117 11.80 -26.08 10.80
C SER A 117 12.96 -27.03 11.08
N LYS A 118 14.15 -26.77 10.52
CA LYS A 118 15.36 -27.57 10.75
C LYS A 118 15.95 -27.37 12.15
N ALA A 119 15.82 -26.17 12.73
CA ALA A 119 16.30 -25.86 14.07
C ALA A 119 15.49 -26.57 15.18
N GLN A 120 14.22 -26.90 14.92
CA GLN A 120 13.39 -27.62 15.88
C GLN A 120 13.71 -29.12 15.91
N ARG A 121 14.15 -29.62 17.07
CA ARG A 121 14.32 -31.07 17.33
C ARG A 121 12.97 -31.77 17.18
N GLY A 122 12.79 -32.50 16.07
CA GLY A 122 11.58 -33.31 15.80
C GLY A 122 10.78 -32.92 14.56
N GLY A 123 11.20 -31.91 13.78
CA GLY A 123 10.62 -31.63 12.45
C GLY A 123 9.19 -31.10 12.47
N ASN A 124 8.76 -30.44 13.55
CA ASN A 124 7.41 -29.89 13.66
C ASN A 124 7.26 -28.58 12.86
N SER A 125 6.96 -28.72 11.56
CA SER A 125 6.81 -27.61 10.60
C SER A 125 5.73 -26.60 10.99
N TRP A 126 4.76 -26.98 11.82
CA TRP A 126 3.70 -26.08 12.28
C TRP A 126 4.20 -25.08 13.32
N ALA A 127 5.15 -25.48 14.17
CA ALA A 127 5.77 -24.59 15.14
C ALA A 127 6.69 -23.56 14.47
N ALA A 128 7.30 -23.88 13.33
CA ALA A 128 8.09 -22.94 12.54
C ALA A 128 7.25 -21.80 11.95
N TRP A 129 6.01 -22.07 11.51
CA TRP A 129 5.12 -21.00 11.03
C TRP A 129 4.75 -19.99 12.11
N ARG A 130 4.70 -20.37 13.39
CA ARG A 130 4.45 -19.43 14.50
C ARG A 130 5.57 -18.40 14.65
N GLU A 131 6.79 -18.78 14.32
CA GLU A 131 7.97 -17.90 14.38
C GLU A 131 8.07 -16.99 13.15
N VAL A 132 7.70 -17.50 11.97
CA VAL A 132 7.90 -16.79 10.70
C VAL A 132 6.69 -15.95 10.26
N THR A 133 5.47 -16.36 10.59
CA THR A 133 4.25 -15.60 10.24
C THR A 133 4.28 -14.13 10.71
N PRO A 134 4.74 -13.81 11.93
CA PRO A 134 4.86 -12.41 12.37
C PRO A 134 5.72 -11.54 11.44
N GLU A 135 6.81 -12.07 10.87
CA GLU A 135 7.68 -11.30 9.97
C GLU A 135 7.00 -10.99 8.63
N HIS A 136 6.28 -11.96 8.07
CA HIS A 136 5.45 -11.75 6.90
C HIS A 136 4.37 -10.71 7.17
N ASN A 137 3.62 -10.86 8.28
CA ASN A 137 2.56 -9.93 8.64
C ASN A 137 3.10 -8.51 8.84
N ALA A 138 4.26 -8.35 9.47
CA ALA A 138 4.88 -7.04 9.64
C ALA A 138 5.22 -6.36 8.30
N LEU A 139 5.61 -7.12 7.26
CA LEU A 139 5.79 -6.57 5.92
C LEU A 139 4.45 -6.17 5.28
N VAL A 140 3.42 -7.01 5.40
CA VAL A 140 2.06 -6.67 4.93
C VAL A 140 1.57 -5.38 5.60
N ASP A 141 1.73 -5.27 6.93
CA ASP A 141 1.35 -4.09 7.70
C ASP A 141 2.12 -2.85 7.23
N ALA A 142 3.42 -2.95 6.96
CA ALA A 142 4.20 -1.84 6.43
C ALA A 142 3.69 -1.37 5.05
N ILE A 143 3.34 -2.30 4.16
CA ILE A 143 2.73 -1.98 2.86
C ILE A 143 1.38 -1.28 3.05
N LEU A 144 0.53 -1.80 3.93
CA LEU A 144 -0.81 -1.26 4.15
C LEU A 144 -0.79 0.12 4.80
N GLN A 145 0.10 0.34 5.76
CA GLN A 145 0.17 1.56 6.57
C GLN A 145 1.00 2.68 5.95
N ALA A 146 1.74 2.42 4.86
CA ALA A 146 2.55 3.44 4.18
C ALA A 146 1.73 4.71 3.87
N PRO A 147 2.22 5.93 4.18
CA PRO A 147 1.45 7.16 3.95
C PRO A 147 1.40 7.57 2.46
N CYS A 148 2.12 6.86 1.60
CA CYS A 148 2.19 7.05 0.15
C CYS A 148 1.43 5.96 -0.60
N HIS A 149 1.33 6.05 -1.93
CA HIS A 149 0.78 4.97 -2.76
C HIS A 149 1.80 3.82 -2.87
N ILE A 150 1.33 2.58 -2.94
CA ILE A 150 2.19 1.40 -3.14
C ILE A 150 1.73 0.66 -4.40
N VAL A 151 2.69 0.34 -5.26
CA VAL A 151 2.52 -0.56 -6.39
C VAL A 151 3.46 -1.74 -6.21
N CYS A 152 2.93 -2.94 -6.02
CA CYS A 152 3.72 -4.16 -5.97
C CYS A 152 3.66 -4.85 -7.33
N THR A 153 4.77 -5.43 -7.77
CA THR A 153 4.73 -6.45 -8.82
C THR A 153 4.85 -7.83 -8.19
N MET A 154 4.18 -8.83 -8.77
CA MET A 154 4.37 -10.22 -8.38
C MET A 154 4.58 -11.10 -9.61
N ARG A 155 5.50 -12.05 -9.47
CA ARG A 155 5.70 -13.12 -10.44
C ARG A 155 4.56 -14.12 -10.29
N THR A 156 4.09 -14.68 -11.40
CA THR A 156 3.13 -15.80 -11.37
C THR A 156 3.83 -17.09 -11.76
N LYS A 157 3.47 -18.20 -11.11
CA LYS A 157 3.78 -19.54 -11.61
C LYS A 157 3.20 -19.68 -13.02
N THR A 158 3.92 -20.34 -13.92
CA THR A 158 3.48 -20.47 -15.30
C THR A 158 3.23 -21.91 -15.70
N ALA A 159 2.15 -22.16 -16.42
CA ALA A 159 1.91 -23.41 -17.13
C ALA A 159 1.94 -23.18 -18.64
N TRP A 160 2.24 -24.25 -19.38
CA TRP A 160 2.09 -24.28 -20.82
C TRP A 160 0.77 -24.95 -21.15
N GLU A 161 -0.17 -24.19 -21.72
CA GLU A 161 -1.43 -24.73 -22.22
C GLU A 161 -1.50 -24.63 -23.74
N VAL A 162 -2.20 -25.56 -24.37
CA VAL A 162 -2.42 -25.53 -25.81
C VAL A 162 -3.71 -24.78 -26.08
N VAL A 163 -3.58 -23.53 -26.53
CA VAL A 163 -4.71 -22.65 -26.81
C VAL A 163 -4.98 -22.63 -28.30
N GLU A 164 -6.26 -22.61 -28.68
CA GLU A 164 -6.68 -22.46 -30.07
C GLU A 164 -6.60 -20.97 -30.45
N THR A 165 -5.69 -20.64 -31.37
CA THR A 165 -5.52 -19.28 -31.87
C THR A 165 -6.73 -18.84 -32.69
N SER A 166 -6.88 -17.53 -32.92
CA SER A 166 -7.93 -16.94 -33.76
C SER A 166 -8.00 -17.50 -35.18
N ASN A 167 -6.94 -18.17 -35.65
CA ASN A 167 -6.86 -18.84 -36.95
C ASN A 167 -7.17 -20.35 -36.89
N GLY A 168 -7.72 -20.86 -35.78
CA GLY A 168 -8.06 -22.29 -35.59
C GLY A 168 -6.84 -23.22 -35.40
N LYS A 169 -5.63 -22.66 -35.27
CA LYS A 169 -4.41 -23.43 -35.02
C LYS A 169 -4.13 -23.53 -33.52
N LYS A 170 -3.82 -24.72 -33.04
CA LYS A 170 -3.40 -24.97 -31.66
C LYS A 170 -1.94 -24.59 -31.47
N ALA A 171 -1.64 -23.72 -30.50
CA ALA A 171 -0.29 -23.31 -30.17
C ALA A 171 -0.06 -23.38 -28.65
N PRO A 172 1.12 -23.83 -28.18
CA PRO A 172 1.47 -23.78 -26.77
C PRO A 172 1.65 -22.32 -26.33
N GLN A 173 0.83 -21.87 -25.40
CA GLN A 173 0.88 -20.55 -24.79
C GLN A 173 1.25 -20.68 -23.31
N LYS A 174 2.15 -19.80 -22.87
CA LYS A 174 2.55 -19.70 -21.47
C LYS A 174 1.50 -18.87 -20.73
N ILE A 175 0.74 -19.50 -19.84
CA ILE A 175 -0.27 -18.83 -19.01
C ILE A 175 0.25 -18.63 -17.58
N GLY A 176 0.02 -17.44 -17.03
CA GLY A 176 0.20 -17.19 -15.60
C GLY A 176 -0.91 -17.87 -14.81
N LEU A 177 -0.56 -18.58 -13.74
CA LEU A 177 -1.50 -19.29 -12.88
C LEU A 177 -1.78 -18.47 -11.62
N LYS A 178 -0.98 -18.70 -10.58
CA LYS A 178 -1.10 -18.04 -9.29
C LYS A 178 0.14 -17.19 -9.02
N PRO A 179 0.02 -16.04 -8.35
CA PRO A 179 1.16 -15.28 -7.84
C PRO A 179 2.06 -16.16 -6.96
N GLU A 180 3.37 -15.94 -7.04
CA GLU A 180 4.37 -16.53 -6.15
C GLU A 180 4.37 -15.78 -4.82
N GLN A 181 3.35 -16.06 -4.01
CA GLN A 181 3.12 -15.41 -2.73
C GLN A 181 2.25 -16.30 -1.82
N ARG A 182 2.13 -15.94 -0.53
CA ARG A 182 1.16 -16.52 0.39
C ARG A 182 -0.26 -16.40 -0.16
N GLU A 183 -1.02 -17.49 -0.06
CA GLU A 183 -2.43 -17.50 -0.42
C GLU A 183 -3.22 -16.47 0.41
N GLY A 184 -4.07 -15.69 -0.26
CA GLY A 184 -4.86 -14.63 0.34
C GLY A 184 -4.19 -13.25 0.33
N MET A 185 -2.96 -13.11 -0.14
CA MET A 185 -2.29 -11.80 -0.25
C MET A 185 -3.09 -10.82 -1.12
N GLU A 186 -3.82 -11.32 -2.11
CA GLU A 186 -4.71 -10.51 -2.95
C GLU A 186 -5.74 -9.73 -2.14
N TYR A 187 -6.16 -10.21 -0.95
CA TYR A 187 -7.13 -9.54 -0.08
C TYR A 187 -6.64 -8.21 0.52
N GLU A 188 -5.33 -8.00 0.54
CA GLU A 188 -4.70 -6.79 1.09
C GLU A 188 -4.69 -5.62 0.11
N PHE A 189 -4.72 -5.90 -1.21
CA PHE A 189 -4.66 -4.87 -2.23
C PHE A 189 -6.02 -4.20 -2.52
N THR A 190 -6.01 -2.95 -2.96
CA THR A 190 -7.20 -2.25 -3.46
C THR A 190 -7.60 -2.77 -4.84
N LEU A 191 -6.60 -2.99 -5.69
CA LEU A 191 -6.71 -3.46 -7.06
C LEU A 191 -5.60 -4.49 -7.32
N VAL A 192 -5.96 -5.59 -7.99
CA VAL A 192 -5.02 -6.60 -8.49
C VAL A 192 -5.25 -6.72 -9.99
N LEU A 193 -4.20 -6.47 -10.77
CA LEU A 193 -4.18 -6.58 -12.21
C LEU A 193 -3.33 -7.78 -12.62
N ASP A 194 -3.92 -8.72 -13.35
CA ASP A 194 -3.22 -9.84 -13.97
C ASP A 194 -2.85 -9.49 -15.41
N LEU A 195 -1.56 -9.47 -15.71
CA LEU A 195 -1.03 -9.13 -17.03
C LEU A 195 -0.75 -10.39 -17.83
N ALA A 196 -1.36 -10.47 -19.00
CA ALA A 196 -1.02 -11.45 -20.02
C ALA A 196 0.37 -11.16 -20.62
N LEU A 197 1.08 -12.22 -21.00
CA LEU A 197 2.37 -12.10 -21.68
C LEU A 197 2.21 -11.45 -23.07
N GLU A 198 1.19 -11.87 -23.80
CA GLU A 198 0.87 -11.36 -25.14
C GLU A 198 0.21 -9.99 -25.01
N GLY A 199 0.78 -8.97 -25.66
CA GLY A 199 0.20 -7.63 -25.75
C GLY A 199 0.10 -6.85 -24.44
N HIS A 200 0.64 -7.37 -23.33
CA HIS A 200 0.63 -6.72 -22.01
C HIS A 200 -0.77 -6.37 -21.51
N ILE A 201 -1.77 -7.16 -21.91
CA ILE A 201 -3.18 -6.93 -21.57
C ILE A 201 -3.42 -7.30 -20.11
N ALA A 202 -3.91 -6.34 -19.35
CA ALA A 202 -4.35 -6.50 -17.98
C ALA A 202 -5.85 -6.86 -17.88
N THR A 203 -6.16 -7.67 -16.88
CA THR A 203 -7.51 -7.91 -16.35
C THR A 203 -7.51 -7.75 -14.84
N ALA A 204 -8.57 -7.20 -14.27
CA ALA A 204 -8.67 -7.10 -12.82
C ALA A 204 -9.23 -8.39 -12.20
N SER A 205 -8.43 -9.13 -11.43
CA SER A 205 -8.93 -10.26 -10.60
C SER A 205 -9.53 -9.80 -9.29
N LYS A 206 -9.19 -8.58 -8.86
CA LYS A 206 -9.82 -7.91 -7.73
C LYS A 206 -9.85 -6.42 -7.98
N ASP A 207 -11.02 -5.81 -7.84
CA ASP A 207 -11.19 -4.37 -8.02
C ASP A 207 -12.17 -3.79 -7.00
N ARG A 208 -11.67 -3.02 -6.02
CA ARG A 208 -12.51 -2.25 -5.08
C ARG A 208 -12.96 -0.90 -5.64
N THR A 209 -12.42 -0.48 -6.78
CA THR A 209 -12.72 0.80 -7.42
C THR A 209 -13.91 0.70 -8.38
N SER A 210 -14.17 -0.51 -8.89
CA SER A 210 -15.14 -0.80 -9.96
C SER A 210 -14.82 -0.10 -11.28
N LEU A 211 -13.61 0.44 -11.44
CA LEU A 211 -13.17 1.11 -12.65
C LEU A 211 -12.78 0.12 -13.75
N PHE A 212 -12.26 -1.05 -13.38
CA PHE A 212 -11.59 -1.98 -14.30
C PHE A 212 -12.25 -3.36 -14.36
N ASP A 213 -13.31 -3.59 -13.59
CA ASP A 213 -14.08 -4.83 -13.60
C ASP A 213 -14.58 -5.19 -15.01
N GLY A 214 -14.31 -6.42 -15.44
CA GLY A 214 -14.63 -6.94 -16.78
C GLY A 214 -13.90 -6.29 -17.95
N LYS A 215 -12.96 -5.36 -17.72
CA LYS A 215 -12.19 -4.69 -18.77
C LYS A 215 -10.92 -5.48 -19.14
N HIS A 216 -10.56 -5.39 -20.41
CA HIS A 216 -9.26 -5.80 -20.95
C HIS A 216 -8.56 -4.57 -21.50
N PHE A 217 -7.39 -4.22 -20.97
CA PHE A 217 -6.71 -2.98 -21.33
C PHE A 217 -5.20 -3.10 -21.15
N VAL A 218 -4.42 -2.22 -21.78
CA VAL A 218 -2.97 -2.11 -21.50
C VAL A 218 -2.80 -1.02 -20.44
N PRO A 219 -2.24 -1.32 -19.25
CA PRO A 219 -1.99 -0.30 -18.24
C PRO A 219 -1.06 0.80 -18.76
N GLY A 220 -1.36 2.05 -18.42
CA GLY A 220 -0.54 3.19 -18.81
C GLY A 220 -0.79 4.42 -17.92
N ILE A 221 -0.32 5.59 -18.36
CA ILE A 221 -0.50 6.86 -17.65
C ILE A 221 -1.98 7.12 -17.37
N GLY A 222 -2.86 6.97 -18.37
CA GLY A 222 -4.30 7.15 -18.20
C GLY A 222 -4.92 6.24 -17.13
N THR A 223 -4.38 5.02 -16.94
CA THR A 223 -4.81 4.14 -15.85
C THR A 223 -4.49 4.75 -14.48
N GLY A 224 -3.31 5.37 -14.34
CA GLY A 224 -2.91 6.10 -13.14
C GLY A 224 -3.79 7.32 -12.87
N GLU A 225 -4.15 8.07 -13.91
CA GLU A 225 -5.03 9.25 -13.83
C GLU A 225 -6.45 8.88 -13.36
N GLU A 226 -7.05 7.83 -13.95
CA GLU A 226 -8.37 7.31 -13.53
C GLU A 226 -8.36 6.88 -12.05
N LEU A 227 -7.27 6.23 -11.61
CA LEU A 227 -7.07 5.86 -10.21
C LEU A 227 -6.92 7.08 -9.31
N ALA A 228 -6.13 8.07 -9.71
CA ALA A 228 -5.95 9.31 -8.96
C ALA A 228 -7.27 10.04 -8.75
N GLU A 229 -8.10 10.15 -9.79
CA GLU A 229 -9.43 10.76 -9.70
C GLU A 229 -10.31 9.99 -8.70
N TRP A 230 -10.37 8.66 -8.81
CA TRP A 230 -11.18 7.85 -7.91
C TRP A 230 -10.71 7.91 -6.45
N LEU A 231 -9.40 7.95 -6.21
CA LEU A 231 -8.83 8.06 -4.86
C LEU A 231 -9.10 9.43 -4.23
N ASN A 232 -9.21 10.48 -5.04
CA ASN A 232 -9.41 11.85 -4.59
C ASN A 232 -10.88 12.29 -4.45
N THR A 233 -11.82 11.49 -4.93
CA THR A 233 -13.27 11.80 -4.87
C THR A 233 -13.90 11.52 -3.49
N GLY A 234 -13.10 11.29 -2.45
CA GLY A 234 -13.51 11.25 -1.04
C GLY A 234 -13.19 12.56 -0.31
N ARG A 235 -13.79 12.80 0.86
CA ARG A 235 -13.39 13.94 1.70
C ARG A 235 -11.96 13.77 2.20
N ASP A 236 -11.22 14.87 2.26
CA ASP A 236 -9.86 14.87 2.76
C ASP A 236 -9.84 14.60 4.28
N PRO A 237 -9.13 13.56 4.77
CA PRO A 237 -8.98 13.32 6.20
C PRO A 237 -8.45 14.54 6.98
N GLU A 238 -7.55 15.32 6.39
CA GLU A 238 -7.01 16.51 7.04
C GLU A 238 -8.05 17.62 7.12
N GLU A 239 -8.81 17.86 6.06
CA GLU A 239 -9.91 18.85 6.12
C GLU A 239 -10.99 18.45 7.12
N ILE A 240 -11.32 17.15 7.21
CA ILE A 240 -12.26 16.62 8.21
C ILE A 240 -11.71 16.90 9.62
N SER A 241 -10.44 16.59 9.85
CA SER A 241 -9.77 16.78 11.14
C SER A 241 -9.71 18.27 11.51
N ALA A 242 -9.28 19.14 10.60
CA ALA A 242 -9.20 20.58 10.81
C ALA A 242 -10.57 21.20 11.11
N ALA A 243 -11.62 20.77 10.41
CA ALA A 243 -12.99 21.22 10.67
C ALA A 243 -13.50 20.77 12.06
N ALA A 244 -13.17 19.54 12.48
CA ALA A 244 -13.48 19.04 13.81
C ALA A 244 -12.70 19.79 14.90
N LEU A 245 -11.38 20.00 14.70
CA LEU A 245 -10.52 20.77 15.59
C LEU A 245 -11.07 22.18 15.81
N LYS A 246 -11.47 22.88 14.73
CA LYS A 246 -12.05 24.22 14.80
C LYS A 246 -13.31 24.25 15.69
N LYS A 247 -14.20 23.25 15.55
CA LYS A 247 -15.41 23.13 16.38
C LYS A 247 -15.07 22.86 17.85
N LEU A 248 -14.14 21.94 18.11
CA LEU A 248 -13.71 21.57 19.45
C LEU A 248 -13.05 22.75 20.18
N LYS A 249 -12.11 23.46 19.52
CA LYS A 249 -11.50 24.68 20.08
C LYS A 249 -12.53 25.76 20.39
N ALA A 250 -13.51 25.97 19.50
CA ALA A 250 -14.58 26.94 19.74
C ALA A 250 -15.47 26.57 20.94
N ALA A 251 -15.68 25.28 21.21
CA ALA A 251 -16.37 24.81 22.41
C ALA A 251 -15.52 25.05 23.67
N VAL A 252 -14.24 24.68 23.65
CA VAL A 252 -13.28 24.87 24.76
C VAL A 252 -13.18 26.35 25.15
N SER A 253 -13.06 27.26 24.19
CA SER A 253 -12.95 28.70 24.46
C SER A 253 -14.15 29.29 25.21
N LYS A 254 -15.32 28.63 25.19
CA LYS A 254 -16.53 29.09 25.90
C LYS A 254 -16.61 28.58 27.34
N ILE A 255 -15.74 27.65 27.74
CA ILE A 255 -15.75 27.07 29.08
C ILE A 255 -15.19 28.08 30.08
N LYS A 256 -15.85 28.22 31.24
CA LYS A 256 -15.59 29.28 32.22
C LYS A 256 -15.05 28.79 33.57
N ALA A 257 -14.82 27.50 33.74
CA ALA A 257 -14.31 26.95 35.00
C ALA A 257 -13.48 25.70 34.73
N VAL A 258 -12.41 25.49 35.51
CA VAL A 258 -11.50 24.35 35.36
C VAL A 258 -12.23 23.00 35.47
N PRO A 259 -13.13 22.75 36.44
CA PRO A 259 -13.85 21.47 36.53
C PRO A 259 -14.70 21.17 35.29
N HIS A 260 -15.28 22.21 34.66
CA HIS A 260 -16.06 22.05 33.43
C HIS A 260 -15.18 21.70 32.24
N LEU A 261 -13.95 22.25 32.18
CA LEU A 261 -12.99 21.94 31.14
C LEU A 261 -12.52 20.49 31.22
N GLU A 262 -12.23 20.00 32.42
CA GLU A 262 -11.82 18.61 32.65
C GLU A 262 -12.93 17.62 32.31
N ASN A 263 -14.17 17.93 32.69
CA ASN A 263 -15.34 17.11 32.33
C ASN A 263 -15.60 17.14 30.82
N TRP A 264 -15.45 18.30 30.18
CA TRP A 264 -15.58 18.42 28.72
C TRP A 264 -14.53 17.56 28.00
N TRP A 265 -13.27 17.60 28.44
CA TRP A 265 -12.19 16.80 27.85
C TRP A 265 -12.48 15.30 27.95
N LYS A 266 -12.91 14.82 29.12
CA LYS A 266 -13.30 13.41 29.31
C LYS A 266 -14.43 13.00 28.38
N ALA A 267 -15.44 13.86 28.20
CA ALA A 267 -16.58 13.58 27.33
C ALA A 267 -16.24 13.56 25.83
N HIS A 268 -15.31 14.43 25.38
CA HIS A 268 -14.96 14.58 23.96
C HIS A 268 -13.67 13.86 23.56
N ARG A 269 -13.04 13.10 24.47
CA ARG A 269 -11.84 12.30 24.18
C ARG A 269 -11.98 11.43 22.92
N PRO A 270 -13.11 10.75 22.66
CA PRO A 270 -13.27 9.94 21.46
C PRO A 270 -13.38 10.74 20.15
N GLU A 271 -13.78 12.02 20.22
CA GLU A 271 -13.74 12.93 19.07
C GLU A 271 -12.32 13.45 18.85
N ALA A 272 -11.59 13.75 19.94
CA ALA A 272 -10.19 14.16 19.87
C ALA A 272 -9.27 13.04 19.34
N ASP A 273 -9.54 11.78 19.69
CA ASP A 273 -8.77 10.63 19.20
C ASP A 273 -9.03 10.30 17.72
N ARG A 274 -10.00 10.97 17.07
CA ARG A 274 -10.26 10.87 15.62
C ARG A 274 -9.57 11.95 14.80
N LEU A 275 -8.95 12.93 15.46
CA LEU A 275 -8.15 13.96 14.79
C LEU A 275 -6.84 13.35 14.29
N THR A 276 -6.21 14.01 13.32
CA THR A 276 -4.81 13.74 12.99
C THR A 276 -3.91 13.98 14.21
N PRO A 277 -2.73 13.35 14.30
CA PRO A 277 -1.82 13.54 15.43
C PRO A 277 -1.53 15.03 15.72
N ASP A 278 -1.23 15.81 14.69
CA ASP A 278 -0.91 17.24 14.78
C ASP A 278 -2.12 18.06 15.28
N ASP A 279 -3.32 17.81 14.75
CA ASP A 279 -4.54 18.50 15.20
C ASP A 279 -4.90 18.14 16.64
N ARG A 280 -4.68 16.88 17.04
CA ARG A 280 -4.91 16.41 18.40
C ARG A 280 -3.97 17.11 19.37
N GLU A 281 -2.68 17.20 19.04
CA GLU A 281 -1.71 17.97 19.82
C GLU A 281 -2.13 19.44 19.92
N CYS A 282 -2.56 20.03 18.80
CA CYS A 282 -3.06 21.39 18.74
C CYS A 282 -4.29 21.63 19.65
N LEU A 283 -5.18 20.65 19.77
CA LEU A 283 -6.32 20.69 20.69
C LEU A 283 -5.87 20.60 22.15
N VAL A 284 -4.94 19.69 22.48
CA VAL A 284 -4.40 19.54 23.84
C VAL A 284 -3.77 20.85 24.31
N THR A 285 -2.94 21.47 23.49
CA THR A 285 -2.30 22.76 23.78
C THR A 285 -3.33 23.87 23.99
N HIS A 286 -4.40 23.90 23.19
CA HIS A 286 -5.48 24.87 23.36
C HIS A 286 -6.25 24.69 24.67
N CYS A 287 -6.51 23.44 25.07
CA CYS A 287 -7.12 23.12 26.37
C CYS A 287 -6.21 23.54 27.53
N ALA A 288 -4.91 23.28 27.46
CA ALA A 288 -3.94 23.68 28.48
C ALA A 288 -3.91 25.21 28.67
N ALA A 289 -3.77 25.96 27.57
CA ALA A 289 -3.78 27.42 27.59
C ALA A 289 -5.10 27.99 28.15
N ARG A 290 -6.25 27.35 27.86
CA ARG A 290 -7.52 27.77 28.46
C ARG A 290 -7.57 27.49 29.96
N LYS A 291 -7.02 26.35 30.42
CA LYS A 291 -6.95 26.01 31.84
C LYS A 291 -6.13 27.04 32.61
N GLU A 292 -4.96 27.42 32.09
CA GLU A 292 -4.09 28.43 32.71
C GLU A 292 -4.82 29.77 32.88
N LYS A 293 -5.46 30.28 31.82
CA LYS A 293 -6.26 31.52 31.89
C LYS A 293 -7.36 31.46 32.95
N LEU A 294 -8.04 30.31 33.08
CA LEU A 294 -9.10 30.16 34.07
C LEU A 294 -8.58 30.16 35.52
N ILE A 295 -7.35 29.69 35.74
CA ILE A 295 -6.70 29.73 37.06
C ILE A 295 -6.24 31.15 37.39
N GLU A 296 -5.79 31.92 36.40
CA GLU A 296 -5.42 33.33 36.57
C GLU A 296 -6.62 34.26 36.77
N GLU A 297 -7.80 33.87 36.25
CA GLU A 297 -9.08 34.60 36.38
C GLU A 297 -9.84 34.29 37.68
N GLU A 298 -9.42 33.27 38.46
CA GLU A 298 -9.98 32.87 39.78
C GLU A 298 -9.30 33.59 40.95
#